data_AF-A0A7Y1SXL5-F1
#
_entry.id   AF-A0A7Y1SXL5-F1
#
_cell.length_a   1.000
_cell.length_b   1.000
_cell.length_c   1.000
_cell.angle_alpha   90.00
_cell.angle_beta   90.00
_cell.angle_gamma   90.00
#
_symmetry.space_group_name_H-M   'P 1'
#
loop_
_entity.id
_entity.type
_entity.pdbx_description
1 polymer ?
#
loop_
_entity_poly.entity_id
_entity_poly.type
_entity_poly.pdbx_seq_one_letter_code
_entity_poly.pdbx_strand_id
1 'polypeptide(L)'
;MPLLTVGSRVEALQAIDTICDQGEGFAHERFDDDSEAEESHYYKFLSLQAQLEEYSHHTEHLPPLPEPPAQITPVITERDLDEIVANFPDNPSAIEYLSTYEDDPGGRVNYRPLADFCSGVYQYMLILTESIFKVRNTGADAASGQKLFFNRAMHRTMLWVLDGLATTMRGYELGDGHVLAPTFENIDLGPRSDAYANLMALAGALEEQPYADNIRYYVDLLKDVPDVSDLWGGGEAEVAPVEMGEEPTDDPSTDEPRTGEPTPQPYPYGNVPRWPAEIGTQPPGHPLHSCLGLNSCKGADRYGLEGHEDPHRPGEFTINDCAGQGYCSTTSDHNCHVLNDCRNQGGCGLYGTGDEMNAPARNECRGMGSCATPINAERFSTNGPNQGKSVWVRARQVFEEAWPETWQSVEGAPEHLGPAPAPFTDTGPPYLWISDGNQARDNMVACGSSGLSGAGGCS
;
A
#
# COMPACT_ATOMS: atom_id res chain seq x y z
N MET A 1 4.52 -4.30 15.30
CA MET A 1 3.60 -4.43 16.47
C MET A 1 2.16 -4.10 16.05
N PRO A 2 1.10 -4.59 16.73
CA PRO A 2 -0.27 -4.10 16.54
C PRO A 2 -0.44 -2.66 17.08
N LEU A 3 -1.44 -1.93 16.59
CA LEU A 3 -1.80 -0.60 17.13
C LEU A 3 -2.25 -0.73 18.60
N LEU A 4 -1.57 -0.04 19.51
CA LEU A 4 -1.80 -0.12 20.94
C LEU A 4 -2.87 0.88 21.39
N THR A 5 -3.98 0.37 21.93
CA THR A 5 -5.07 1.18 22.48
C THR A 5 -4.77 1.53 23.94
N VAL A 6 -4.68 2.82 24.27
CA VAL A 6 -4.39 3.28 25.63
C VAL A 6 -5.68 3.47 26.44
N GLY A 7 -6.10 2.45 27.17
CA GLY A 7 -7.25 2.49 28.09
C GLY A 7 -6.89 2.67 29.56
N SER A 8 -5.62 2.47 29.92
CA SER A 8 -5.13 2.40 31.30
C SER A 8 -3.72 2.97 31.45
N ARG A 9 -3.30 3.20 32.71
CA ARG A 9 -1.93 3.62 33.04
C ARG A 9 -0.87 2.59 32.61
N VAL A 10 -1.20 1.29 32.58
CA VAL A 10 -0.25 0.23 32.22
C VAL A 10 0.01 0.28 30.71
N GLU A 11 -1.04 0.35 29.90
CA GLU A 11 -0.93 0.51 28.44
C GLU A 11 -0.27 1.85 28.07
N ALA A 12 -0.52 2.92 28.83
CA ALA A 12 0.15 4.21 28.62
C ALA A 12 1.67 4.14 28.88
N LEU A 13 2.11 3.38 29.89
CA LEU A 13 3.54 3.15 30.13
C LEU A 13 4.13 2.29 29.01
N GLN A 14 3.46 1.19 28.63
CA GLN A 14 3.89 0.35 27.52
C GLN A 14 4.02 1.12 26.19
N ALA A 15 3.13 2.09 25.93
CA ALA A 15 3.22 2.98 24.78
C ALA A 15 4.45 3.90 24.83
N ILE A 16 4.76 4.45 26.01
CA ILE A 16 5.96 5.28 26.23
C ILE A 16 7.22 4.44 26.04
N ASP A 17 7.28 3.26 26.67
CA ASP A 17 8.41 2.33 26.55
C ASP A 17 8.65 1.98 25.06
N THR A 18 7.58 1.63 24.32
CA THR A 18 7.64 1.37 22.86
C THR A 18 8.21 2.55 22.06
N ILE A 19 7.81 3.79 22.37
CA ILE A 19 8.32 4.99 21.68
C ILE A 19 9.81 5.21 21.97
N CYS A 20 10.23 5.02 23.23
CA CYS A 20 11.64 5.12 23.62
C CYS A 20 12.49 4.03 22.94
N ASP A 21 12.03 2.78 22.96
CA ASP A 21 12.72 1.63 22.39
C ASP A 21 12.90 1.76 20.87
N GLN A 22 11.85 2.19 20.15
CA GLN A 22 11.94 2.43 18.70
C GLN A 22 12.80 3.65 18.35
N GLY A 23 12.75 4.72 19.15
CA GLY A 23 13.47 5.96 18.88
C GLY A 23 14.96 5.89 19.19
N GLU A 24 15.29 5.95 20.48
CA GLU A 24 16.67 6.02 20.98
C GLU A 24 17.23 4.65 21.38
N GLY A 25 16.36 3.68 21.69
CA GLY A 25 16.72 2.45 22.39
C GLY A 25 16.93 2.73 23.88
N PHE A 26 16.45 1.82 24.75
CA PHE A 26 16.53 2.03 26.19
C PHE A 26 17.98 2.29 26.66
N ALA A 27 18.21 3.47 27.24
CA ALA A 27 19.48 3.89 27.82
C ALA A 27 20.72 3.91 26.89
N HIS A 28 20.52 4.12 25.58
CA HIS A 28 21.60 4.11 24.55
C HIS A 28 22.29 2.75 24.35
N GLU A 29 21.73 1.67 24.90
CA GLU A 29 22.17 0.31 24.62
C GLU A 29 21.52 -0.16 23.31
N ARG A 30 22.13 -1.15 22.62
CA ARG A 30 21.47 -1.84 21.50
C ARG A 30 20.29 -2.61 22.07
N PHE A 31 19.11 -1.99 22.04
CA PHE A 31 17.86 -2.70 22.24
C PHE A 31 17.55 -3.45 20.94
N ASP A 32 17.56 -4.77 21.05
CA ASP A 32 17.17 -5.73 20.04
C ASP A 32 16.10 -6.61 20.70
N ASP A 33 15.03 -6.95 20.00
CA ASP A 33 14.08 -7.90 20.57
C ASP A 33 14.68 -9.32 20.56
N ASP A 34 14.07 -10.26 21.29
CA ASP A 34 14.54 -11.65 21.37
C ASP A 34 14.57 -12.38 20.00
N SER A 35 14.15 -11.73 18.90
CA SER A 35 14.17 -12.25 17.53
C SER A 35 15.25 -11.65 16.62
N GLU A 36 16.07 -10.71 17.12
CA GLU A 36 17.12 -9.99 16.37
C GLU A 36 16.59 -9.28 15.09
N ALA A 37 15.31 -8.86 15.09
CA ALA A 37 14.60 -8.48 13.87
C ALA A 37 14.53 -6.97 13.59
N GLU A 38 14.73 -6.09 14.58
CA GLU A 38 14.55 -4.65 14.40
C GLU A 38 15.45 -3.79 15.31
N GLU A 39 16.43 -3.11 14.69
CA GLU A 39 17.25 -2.08 15.37
C GLU A 39 16.43 -0.79 15.64
N SER A 40 16.79 -0.05 16.71
CA SER A 40 16.22 1.28 16.96
C SER A 40 16.57 2.29 15.85
N HIS A 41 15.78 3.36 15.70
CA HIS A 41 16.04 4.41 14.70
C HIS A 41 17.46 4.98 14.83
N TYR A 42 17.91 5.20 16.07
CA TYR A 42 19.27 5.69 16.33
C TYR A 42 20.35 4.75 15.75
N TYR A 43 20.24 3.44 15.95
CA TYR A 43 21.18 2.47 15.37
C TYR A 43 21.04 2.38 13.85
N LYS A 44 19.82 2.39 13.30
CA LYS A 44 19.59 2.42 11.84
C LYS A 44 20.29 3.63 11.17
N PHE A 45 20.21 4.82 11.78
CA PHE A 45 20.89 6.01 11.26
C PHE A 45 22.42 5.94 11.39
N LEU A 46 22.95 5.43 12.50
CA LEU A 46 24.39 5.18 12.63
C LEU A 46 24.92 4.16 11.62
N SER A 47 24.20 3.07 11.41
CA SER A 47 24.53 2.03 10.43
C SER A 47 24.53 2.57 9.01
N LEU A 48 23.52 3.39 8.65
CA LEU A 48 23.50 4.11 7.37
C LEU A 48 24.72 5.05 7.24
N GLN A 49 25.00 5.87 8.27
CA GLN A 49 26.12 6.80 8.25
C GLN A 49 27.49 6.11 8.12
N ALA A 50 27.65 4.92 8.71
CA ALA A 50 28.87 4.13 8.53
C ALA A 50 29.00 3.52 7.12
N GLN A 51 27.92 3.44 6.33
CA GLN A 51 27.96 3.02 4.93
C GLN A 51 28.20 4.18 3.97
N LEU A 52 27.99 5.43 4.39
CA LEU A 52 28.27 6.63 3.60
C LEU A 52 29.78 6.94 3.65
N GLU A 53 30.29 7.60 2.60
CA GLU A 53 31.67 8.09 2.63
C GLU A 53 31.87 9.17 3.72
N GLU A 54 33.09 9.32 4.21
CA GLU A 54 33.35 10.19 5.36
C GLU A 54 33.07 11.66 4.98
N TYR A 55 32.06 12.25 5.63
CA TYR A 55 31.62 13.66 5.52
C TYR A 55 32.67 14.67 6.02
N SER A 56 33.88 14.63 5.44
CA SER A 56 35.07 15.40 5.83
C SER A 56 34.93 16.92 5.68
N HIS A 57 33.77 17.40 5.21
CA HIS A 57 33.43 18.80 5.00
C HIS A 57 32.34 19.30 5.96
N HIS A 58 31.71 18.43 6.76
CA HIS A 58 30.63 18.80 7.67
C HIS A 58 31.14 19.22 9.05
N THR A 59 30.44 20.16 9.68
CA THR A 59 30.73 20.64 11.05
C THR A 59 30.13 19.75 12.14
N GLU A 60 29.37 18.74 11.75
CA GLU A 60 28.63 17.86 12.65
C GLU A 60 29.52 16.70 13.09
N HIS A 61 29.56 16.47 14.41
CA HIS A 61 30.32 15.37 15.00
C HIS A 61 29.35 14.39 15.64
N LEU A 62 29.61 13.10 15.42
CA LEU A 62 28.84 12.03 16.02
C LEU A 62 28.84 12.12 17.55
N PRO A 63 27.71 11.86 18.22
CA PRO A 63 27.69 11.70 19.67
C PRO A 63 28.67 10.60 20.10
N PRO A 64 29.36 10.73 21.25
CA PRO A 64 30.34 9.76 21.69
C PRO A 64 29.72 8.44 22.21
N LEU A 65 28.39 8.37 22.30
CA LEU A 65 27.64 7.21 22.81
C LEU A 65 26.31 7.05 22.05
N PRO A 66 25.92 5.81 21.70
CA PRO A 66 26.78 4.62 21.60
C PRO A 66 27.95 4.85 20.62
N GLU A 67 28.98 4.01 20.72
CA GLU A 67 30.14 4.07 19.81
C GLU A 67 29.67 3.83 18.36
N PRO A 68 29.98 4.73 17.40
CA PRO A 68 29.58 4.54 16.01
C PRO A 68 30.13 3.24 15.42
N PRO A 69 29.36 2.52 14.59
CA PRO A 69 29.85 1.34 13.91
C PRO A 69 31.04 1.69 12.99
N ALA A 70 31.96 0.74 12.84
CA ALA A 70 33.09 0.90 11.92
C ALA A 70 32.58 1.05 10.48
N GLN A 71 33.28 1.88 9.69
CA GLN A 71 32.90 2.17 8.31
C GLN A 71 32.72 0.88 7.49
N ILE A 72 31.56 0.74 6.87
CA ILE A 72 31.14 -0.39 6.07
C ILE A 72 31.70 -0.19 4.65
N THR A 73 32.26 -1.24 4.07
CA THR A 73 32.83 -1.20 2.71
C THR A 73 32.12 -2.18 1.77
N PRO A 74 31.82 -1.79 0.50
CA PRO A 74 32.10 -0.48 -0.11
C PRO A 74 31.25 0.63 0.49
N VAL A 75 31.82 1.84 0.53
CA VAL A 75 31.08 3.05 0.91
C VAL A 75 30.21 3.52 -0.26
N ILE A 76 29.11 4.19 0.06
CA ILE A 76 28.29 4.96 -0.87
C ILE A 76 28.91 6.35 -0.99
N THR A 77 29.30 6.74 -2.20
CA THR A 77 29.90 8.07 -2.48
C THR A 77 28.85 9.12 -2.80
N GLU A 78 29.19 10.41 -2.73
CA GLU A 78 28.36 11.54 -3.17
C GLU A 78 27.80 11.31 -4.58
N ARG A 79 28.64 10.80 -5.50
CA ARG A 79 28.24 10.41 -6.86
C ARG A 79 27.20 9.28 -6.91
N ASP A 80 27.22 8.36 -5.95
CA ASP A 80 26.24 7.28 -5.86
C ASP A 80 24.93 7.78 -5.18
N LEU A 81 25.01 8.84 -4.36
CA LEU A 81 23.85 9.56 -3.83
C LEU A 81 23.18 10.44 -4.90
N ASP A 82 23.95 11.06 -5.80
CA ASP A 82 23.43 11.85 -6.95
C ASP A 82 22.50 11.03 -7.86
N GLU A 83 22.63 9.69 -7.87
CA GLU A 83 21.76 8.78 -8.63
C GLU A 83 20.40 8.52 -7.91
N ILE A 84 20.23 8.94 -6.65
CA ILE A 84 19.09 8.59 -5.78
C ILE A 84 18.43 9.83 -5.14
N VAL A 85 19.20 10.87 -4.83
CA VAL A 85 18.76 12.10 -4.16
C VAL A 85 18.33 13.13 -5.21
N ALA A 86 17.08 13.58 -5.12
CA ALA A 86 16.56 14.63 -6.00
C ALA A 86 17.16 16.00 -5.63
N ASN A 87 17.69 16.71 -6.62
CA ASN A 87 18.24 18.06 -6.43
C ASN A 87 17.12 19.10 -6.31
N PHE A 88 16.65 19.36 -5.09
CA PHE A 88 15.63 20.37 -4.79
C PHE A 88 16.26 21.75 -4.54
N PRO A 89 15.52 22.87 -4.74
CA PRO A 89 15.98 24.19 -4.32
C PRO A 89 16.10 24.29 -2.79
N ASP A 90 16.94 25.22 -2.30
CA ASP A 90 17.03 25.55 -0.87
C ASP A 90 15.77 26.28 -0.37
N ASN A 91 14.96 25.64 0.49
CA ASN A 91 13.78 26.21 1.14
C ASN A 91 12.75 26.87 0.17
N PRO A 92 12.22 26.14 -0.82
CA PRO A 92 11.36 26.71 -1.85
C PRO A 92 9.99 27.09 -1.32
N SER A 93 9.38 28.11 -1.93
CA SER A 93 8.03 28.56 -1.65
C SER A 93 7.13 28.58 -2.90
N ALA A 94 5.82 28.41 -2.71
CA ALA A 94 4.85 28.37 -3.80
C ALA A 94 4.78 29.71 -4.55
N ILE A 95 5.12 30.82 -3.88
CA ILE A 95 5.23 32.14 -4.52
C ILE A 95 6.45 32.25 -5.46
N GLU A 96 7.56 31.57 -5.17
CA GLU A 96 8.74 31.55 -6.05
C GLU A 96 8.44 30.81 -7.36
N TYR A 97 7.72 29.69 -7.30
CA TYR A 97 7.24 28.97 -8.50
C TYR A 97 6.33 29.83 -9.38
N LEU A 98 5.51 30.71 -8.80
CA LEU A 98 4.73 31.69 -9.57
C LEU A 98 5.64 32.77 -10.19
N SER A 99 6.52 33.40 -9.39
CA SER A 99 7.39 34.48 -9.90
C SER A 99 8.30 34.01 -11.04
N THR A 100 8.82 32.79 -10.92
CA THR A 100 9.67 32.14 -11.93
C THR A 100 8.90 31.85 -13.21
N TYR A 101 7.60 31.50 -13.11
CA TYR A 101 6.72 31.41 -14.27
C TYR A 101 6.40 32.78 -14.88
N GLU A 102 6.14 33.80 -14.06
CA GLU A 102 5.81 35.16 -14.53
C GLU A 102 6.97 35.83 -15.30
N ASP A 103 8.22 35.47 -14.99
CA ASP A 103 9.42 35.92 -15.69
C ASP A 103 9.59 35.32 -17.10
N ASP A 104 9.10 34.09 -17.35
CA ASP A 104 9.04 33.48 -18.69
C ASP A 104 7.81 32.55 -18.87
N PRO A 105 6.61 33.12 -19.10
CA PRO A 105 5.38 32.34 -19.28
C PRO A 105 5.34 31.51 -20.57
N GLY A 106 6.30 31.72 -21.48
CA GLY A 106 6.40 31.01 -22.76
C GLY A 106 7.33 29.80 -22.72
N GLY A 107 8.29 29.78 -21.79
CA GLY A 107 9.27 28.71 -21.59
C GLY A 107 9.10 27.90 -20.31
N ARG A 108 8.26 28.34 -19.36
CA ARG A 108 8.10 27.71 -18.03
C ARG A 108 6.66 27.35 -17.71
N VAL A 109 6.49 26.47 -16.72
CA VAL A 109 5.20 25.98 -16.22
C VAL A 109 4.92 26.57 -14.84
N ASN A 110 3.67 26.97 -14.58
CA ASN A 110 3.27 27.47 -13.27
C ASN A 110 3.01 26.30 -12.30
N TYR A 111 3.96 26.01 -11.42
CA TYR A 111 3.83 24.96 -10.41
C TYR A 111 3.25 25.43 -9.07
N ARG A 112 2.93 26.74 -8.93
CA ARG A 112 2.30 27.24 -7.71
C ARG A 112 1.01 26.51 -7.34
N PRO A 113 0.04 26.24 -8.25
CA PRO A 113 -1.19 25.53 -7.91
C PRO A 113 -0.91 24.14 -7.31
N LEU A 114 0.08 23.42 -7.84
CA LEU A 114 0.49 22.10 -7.34
C LEU A 114 1.15 22.18 -5.94
N ALA A 115 1.99 23.19 -5.70
CA ALA A 115 2.59 23.42 -4.38
C ALA A 115 1.56 23.87 -3.33
N ASP A 116 0.63 24.75 -3.72
CA ASP A 116 -0.50 25.18 -2.89
C ASP A 116 -1.42 23.96 -2.56
N PHE A 117 -1.71 23.10 -3.54
CA PHE A 117 -2.47 21.86 -3.31
C PHE A 117 -1.76 20.89 -2.37
N CYS A 118 -0.48 20.57 -2.61
CA CYS A 118 0.30 19.65 -1.78
C CYS A 118 0.38 20.12 -0.32
N SER A 119 0.60 21.43 -0.11
CA SER A 119 0.56 22.07 1.21
C SER A 119 -0.83 21.99 1.86
N GLY A 120 -1.91 22.15 1.07
CA GLY A 120 -3.28 21.92 1.51
C GLY A 120 -3.55 20.48 1.94
N VAL A 121 -3.09 19.47 1.18
CA VAL A 121 -3.22 18.05 1.55
C VAL A 121 -2.51 17.77 2.88
N TYR A 122 -1.31 18.32 3.08
CA TYR A 122 -0.56 18.21 4.33
C TYR A 122 -1.30 18.87 5.50
N GLN A 123 -1.81 20.08 5.31
CA GLN A 123 -2.60 20.77 6.34
C GLN A 123 -3.88 20.01 6.70
N TYR A 124 -4.55 19.38 5.72
CA TYR A 124 -5.72 18.55 5.99
C TYR A 124 -5.36 17.23 6.68
N MET A 125 -4.22 16.61 6.36
CA MET A 125 -3.68 15.47 7.11
C MET A 125 -3.52 15.79 8.61
N LEU A 126 -3.07 17.00 8.97
CA LEU A 126 -3.03 17.44 10.37
C LEU A 126 -4.43 17.56 10.99
N ILE A 127 -5.42 18.05 10.24
CA ILE A 127 -6.83 18.10 10.68
C ILE A 127 -7.39 16.68 10.88
N LEU A 128 -7.06 15.72 10.01
CA LEU A 128 -7.40 14.31 10.18
C LEU A 128 -6.72 13.71 11.42
N THR A 129 -5.46 14.07 11.69
CA THR A 129 -4.71 13.67 12.90
C THR A 129 -5.41 14.15 14.18
N GLU A 130 -5.98 15.35 14.18
CA GLU A 130 -6.78 15.83 15.32
C GLU A 130 -8.17 15.16 15.38
N SER A 131 -8.77 14.89 14.22
CA SER A 131 -10.14 14.36 14.10
C SER A 131 -10.28 12.93 14.61
N ILE A 132 -9.22 12.10 14.51
CA ILE A 132 -9.23 10.73 15.05
C ILE A 132 -9.56 10.68 16.55
N PHE A 133 -9.15 11.70 17.32
CA PHE A 133 -9.44 11.79 18.76
C PHE A 133 -10.92 12.15 19.06
N LYS A 134 -11.69 12.52 18.03
CA LYS A 134 -13.12 12.85 18.12
C LYS A 134 -14.01 11.71 17.61
N VAL A 135 -13.46 10.79 16.82
CA VAL A 135 -14.13 9.57 16.37
C VAL A 135 -14.47 8.70 17.57
N ARG A 136 -15.77 8.48 17.81
CA ARG A 136 -16.28 7.62 18.88
C ARG A 136 -16.27 6.15 18.42
N ASN A 137 -15.80 5.27 19.30
CA ASN A 137 -15.96 3.83 19.14
C ASN A 137 -17.37 3.40 19.60
N THR A 138 -18.36 3.56 18.73
CA THR A 138 -19.78 3.26 19.00
C THR A 138 -20.35 2.24 18.02
N GLY A 139 -21.23 1.36 18.49
CA GLY A 139 -21.88 0.30 17.69
C GLY A 139 -21.23 -1.08 17.87
N ALA A 140 -21.53 -2.00 16.96
CA ALA A 140 -20.90 -3.33 16.93
C ALA A 140 -19.38 -3.24 16.68
N ASP A 141 -18.95 -2.18 15.97
CA ASP A 141 -17.58 -1.94 15.52
C ASP A 141 -16.76 -1.10 16.54
N ALA A 142 -17.16 -1.11 17.81
CA ALA A 142 -16.50 -0.35 18.89
C ALA A 142 -15.03 -0.79 19.17
N ALA A 143 -14.53 -1.83 18.51
CA ALA A 143 -13.12 -2.23 18.55
C ALA A 143 -12.27 -1.58 17.42
N SER A 144 -12.87 -0.97 16.41
CA SER A 144 -12.18 -0.62 15.15
C SER A 144 -12.42 0.81 14.63
N GLY A 145 -13.39 1.57 15.15
CA GLY A 145 -13.73 2.91 14.63
C GLY A 145 -12.54 3.86 14.40
N GLN A 146 -11.72 4.10 15.43
CA GLN A 146 -10.50 4.92 15.29
C GLN A 146 -9.43 4.27 14.38
N LYS A 147 -9.31 2.94 14.33
CA LYS A 147 -8.36 2.22 13.46
C LYS A 147 -8.77 2.33 11.99
N LEU A 148 -10.05 2.14 11.69
CA LEU A 148 -10.64 2.32 10.36
C LEU A 148 -10.45 3.76 9.88
N PHE A 149 -10.71 4.73 10.77
CA PHE A 149 -10.44 6.14 10.48
C PHE A 149 -8.95 6.38 10.20
N PHE A 150 -8.04 5.89 11.05
CA PHE A 150 -6.59 6.02 10.83
C PHE A 150 -6.16 5.48 9.46
N ASN A 151 -6.66 4.30 9.07
CA ASN A 151 -6.31 3.69 7.80
C ASN A 151 -6.89 4.44 6.59
N ARG A 152 -8.16 4.88 6.66
CA ARG A 152 -8.81 5.57 5.52
C ARG A 152 -8.48 7.06 5.41
N ALA A 153 -8.12 7.69 6.52
CA ALA A 153 -7.71 9.08 6.59
C ALA A 153 -6.18 9.21 6.56
N MET A 154 -5.52 8.98 7.69
CA MET A 154 -4.09 9.23 7.87
C MET A 154 -3.21 8.42 6.93
N HIS A 155 -3.39 7.11 6.89
CA HIS A 155 -2.57 6.23 6.05
C HIS A 155 -2.77 6.53 4.57
N ARG A 156 -4.01 6.82 4.12
CA ARG A 156 -4.29 7.19 2.72
C ARG A 156 -3.74 8.56 2.34
N THR A 157 -3.99 9.59 3.13
CA THR A 157 -3.47 10.94 2.84
C THR A 157 -1.94 10.99 2.86
N MET A 158 -1.30 10.30 3.81
CA MET A 158 0.17 10.30 3.94
C MET A 158 0.88 9.47 2.86
N LEU A 159 0.49 8.20 2.68
CA LEU A 159 1.25 7.26 1.85
C LEU A 159 0.77 7.17 0.40
N TRP A 160 -0.49 7.50 0.10
CA TRP A 160 -1.01 7.43 -1.28
C TRP A 160 -1.11 8.81 -1.93
N VAL A 161 -1.57 9.83 -1.19
CA VAL A 161 -1.74 11.18 -1.76
C VAL A 161 -0.44 12.01 -1.65
N LEU A 162 0.10 12.21 -0.45
CA LEU A 162 1.27 13.09 -0.27
C LEU A 162 2.56 12.53 -0.87
N ASP A 163 2.88 11.26 -0.63
CA ASP A 163 4.07 10.63 -1.21
C ASP A 163 4.02 10.59 -2.74
N GLY A 164 2.86 10.22 -3.30
CA GLY A 164 2.63 10.20 -4.74
C GLY A 164 2.70 11.58 -5.39
N LEU A 165 2.14 12.61 -4.75
CA LEU A 165 2.30 14.00 -5.18
C LEU A 165 3.77 14.44 -5.12
N ALA A 166 4.48 14.19 -4.02
CA ALA A 166 5.90 14.54 -3.90
C ALA A 166 6.78 13.81 -4.93
N THR A 167 6.49 12.53 -5.18
CA THR A 167 7.13 11.69 -6.21
C THR A 167 6.86 12.21 -7.62
N THR A 168 5.67 12.74 -7.88
CA THR A 168 5.32 13.36 -9.16
C THR A 168 5.95 14.76 -9.30
N MET A 169 6.03 15.53 -8.21
CA MET A 169 6.68 16.84 -8.18
C MET A 169 8.16 16.74 -8.55
N ARG A 170 8.93 15.82 -7.95
CA ARG A 170 10.35 15.61 -8.32
C ARG A 170 10.59 15.18 -9.78
N GLY A 171 9.55 14.81 -10.53
CA GLY A 171 9.61 14.55 -11.97
C GLY A 171 9.57 15.82 -12.85
N TYR A 172 9.38 17.01 -12.26
CA TYR A 172 9.30 18.26 -12.98
C TYR A 172 10.57 19.12 -12.82
N GLU A 173 11.29 19.30 -13.91
CA GLU A 173 12.45 20.20 -14.03
C GLU A 173 12.03 21.68 -13.91
N LEU A 174 12.78 22.46 -13.11
CA LEU A 174 12.59 23.91 -12.96
C LEU A 174 13.44 24.73 -13.97
N GLY A 175 14.34 24.05 -14.71
CA GLY A 175 15.14 24.64 -15.79
C GLY A 175 16.42 25.36 -15.35
N ASP A 176 16.73 25.33 -14.06
CA ASP A 176 17.97 25.83 -13.44
C ASP A 176 18.89 24.70 -12.93
N GLY A 177 18.47 23.44 -13.09
CA GLY A 177 19.14 22.25 -12.59
C GLY A 177 18.48 21.64 -11.34
N HIS A 178 17.46 22.28 -10.79
CA HIS A 178 16.64 21.71 -9.72
C HIS A 178 15.34 21.11 -10.25
N VAL A 179 14.78 20.17 -9.49
CA VAL A 179 13.42 19.64 -9.66
C VAL A 179 12.45 20.24 -8.66
N LEU A 180 11.16 20.21 -8.98
CA LEU A 180 10.10 20.79 -8.16
C LEU A 180 9.94 20.05 -6.83
N ALA A 181 9.97 20.80 -5.72
CA ALA A 181 9.79 20.27 -4.36
C ALA A 181 8.44 20.69 -3.75
N PRO A 182 7.83 19.84 -2.89
CA PRO A 182 6.79 20.28 -1.94
C PRO A 182 7.31 21.41 -1.04
N THR A 183 6.48 22.42 -0.77
CA THR A 183 6.86 23.57 0.07
C THR A 183 6.34 23.47 1.51
N PHE A 184 5.32 22.63 1.73
CA PHE A 184 4.66 22.38 3.03
C PHE A 184 4.30 23.67 3.80
N GLU A 185 3.87 24.68 3.06
CA GLU A 185 3.52 25.98 3.62
C GLU A 185 2.23 25.90 4.45
N ASN A 186 2.14 26.72 5.50
CA ASN A 186 0.99 26.80 6.38
C ASN A 186 -0.18 27.53 5.70
N ILE A 187 -0.87 26.83 4.78
CA ILE A 187 -2.05 27.33 4.07
C ILE A 187 -3.28 27.31 4.98
N ASP A 188 -3.96 28.44 5.07
CA ASP A 188 -5.23 28.55 5.78
C ASP A 188 -6.36 27.92 4.96
N LEU A 189 -6.69 26.66 5.26
CA LEU A 189 -7.90 25.99 4.75
C LEU A 189 -9.18 26.49 5.43
N GLY A 190 -9.12 27.52 6.28
CA GLY A 190 -10.25 28.08 6.99
C GLY A 190 -10.68 27.25 8.21
N PRO A 191 -11.94 27.43 8.68
CA PRO A 191 -12.51 26.61 9.74
C PRO A 191 -12.45 25.11 9.40
N ARG A 192 -12.28 24.26 10.42
CA ARG A 192 -12.23 22.79 10.24
C ARG A 192 -13.54 22.19 9.68
N SER A 193 -14.65 22.92 9.72
CA SER A 193 -15.93 22.60 9.07
C SER A 193 -15.97 22.90 7.56
N ASP A 194 -14.96 23.61 7.06
CA ASP A 194 -14.91 24.13 5.69
C ASP A 194 -13.64 23.62 4.97
N ALA A 195 -12.68 23.07 5.72
CA ALA A 195 -11.35 22.71 5.26
C ALA A 195 -11.32 21.66 4.15
N TYR A 196 -12.24 20.68 4.16
CA TYR A 196 -12.34 19.70 3.07
C TYR A 196 -12.80 20.35 1.76
N ALA A 197 -13.83 21.19 1.82
CA ALA A 197 -14.33 21.92 0.67
C ALA A 197 -13.27 22.89 0.10
N ASN A 198 -12.51 23.56 0.97
CA ASN A 198 -11.42 24.45 0.56
C ASN A 198 -10.23 23.66 -0.05
N LEU A 199 -9.93 22.45 0.45
CA LEU A 199 -8.96 21.55 -0.17
C LEU A 199 -9.41 21.08 -1.57
N MET A 200 -10.69 20.74 -1.73
CA MET A 200 -11.26 20.37 -3.02
C MET A 200 -11.27 21.55 -4.01
N ALA A 201 -11.36 22.80 -3.53
CA ALA A 201 -11.18 23.99 -4.37
C ALA A 201 -9.73 24.15 -4.87
N LEU A 202 -8.73 23.80 -4.05
CA LEU A 202 -7.33 23.73 -4.49
C LEU A 202 -7.13 22.63 -5.55
N ALA A 203 -7.74 21.46 -5.36
CA ALA A 203 -7.71 20.38 -6.34
C ALA A 203 -8.33 20.79 -7.69
N GLY A 204 -9.46 21.48 -7.68
CA GLY A 204 -10.12 21.98 -8.90
C GLY A 204 -9.29 23.01 -9.67
N ALA A 205 -8.43 23.79 -9.00
CA ALA A 205 -7.50 24.72 -9.66
C ALA A 205 -6.40 24.03 -10.49
N LEU A 206 -6.26 22.71 -10.34
CA LEU A 206 -5.31 21.88 -11.08
C LEU A 206 -5.85 21.40 -12.42
N GLU A 207 -7.18 21.36 -12.62
CA GLU A 207 -7.81 20.78 -13.83
C GLU A 207 -7.42 21.52 -15.12
N GLU A 208 -7.09 22.82 -15.02
CA GLU A 208 -6.66 23.65 -16.15
C GLU A 208 -5.13 23.67 -16.36
N GLN A 209 -4.35 22.96 -15.52
CA GLN A 209 -2.89 22.97 -15.59
C GLN A 209 -2.33 21.94 -16.59
N PRO A 210 -1.17 22.20 -17.23
CA PRO A 210 -0.60 21.29 -18.24
C PRO A 210 -0.16 19.93 -17.68
N TYR A 211 -0.09 19.78 -16.35
CA TYR A 211 0.25 18.54 -15.65
C TYR A 211 -0.98 17.83 -15.02
N ALA A 212 -2.20 18.29 -15.29
CA ALA A 212 -3.43 17.77 -14.65
C ALA A 212 -3.58 16.24 -14.78
N ASP A 213 -3.29 15.68 -15.96
CA ASP A 213 -3.39 14.24 -16.22
C ASP A 213 -2.45 13.42 -15.32
N ASN A 214 -1.22 13.91 -15.08
CA ASN A 214 -0.20 13.21 -14.28
C ASN A 214 -0.55 13.12 -12.78
N ILE A 215 -1.42 14.00 -12.29
CA ILE A 215 -1.79 14.06 -10.86
C ILE A 215 -3.26 13.73 -10.60
N ARG A 216 -4.04 13.43 -11.67
CA ARG A 216 -5.47 13.09 -11.56
C ARG A 216 -5.69 11.94 -10.56
N TYR A 217 -4.79 10.95 -10.56
CA TYR A 217 -4.78 9.87 -9.57
C TYR A 217 -4.92 10.38 -8.13
N TYR A 218 -3.97 11.21 -7.68
CA TYR A 218 -3.90 11.67 -6.30
C TYR A 218 -5.06 12.59 -5.94
N VAL A 219 -5.56 13.37 -6.91
CA VAL A 219 -6.77 14.20 -6.76
C VAL A 219 -8.01 13.34 -6.53
N ASP A 220 -8.16 12.24 -7.27
CA ASP A 220 -9.31 11.34 -7.15
C ASP A 220 -9.22 10.48 -5.87
N LEU A 221 -8.04 9.96 -5.52
CA LEU A 221 -7.82 9.31 -4.21
C LEU A 221 -8.23 10.18 -3.01
N LEU A 222 -7.99 11.49 -3.12
CA LEU A 222 -8.31 12.45 -2.09
C LEU A 222 -9.83 12.64 -1.92
N LYS A 223 -10.65 12.31 -2.92
CA LYS A 223 -12.12 12.32 -2.83
C LYS A 223 -12.66 11.20 -1.92
N ASP A 224 -11.90 10.12 -1.78
CA ASP A 224 -12.18 9.00 -0.87
C ASP A 224 -11.68 9.24 0.56
N VAL A 225 -10.89 10.31 0.81
CA VAL A 225 -10.46 10.70 2.16
C VAL A 225 -11.65 11.33 2.89
N PRO A 226 -11.95 10.93 4.14
CA PRO A 226 -13.19 11.33 4.79
C PRO A 226 -13.29 12.84 5.03
N ASP A 227 -14.43 13.42 4.66
CA ASP A 227 -14.82 14.75 5.10
C ASP A 227 -15.14 14.72 6.60
N VAL A 228 -14.33 15.43 7.39
CA VAL A 228 -14.49 15.51 8.86
C VAL A 228 -15.30 16.71 9.32
N SER A 229 -15.89 17.48 8.42
CA SER A 229 -16.55 18.76 8.74
C SER A 229 -17.60 18.65 9.85
N ASP A 230 -18.40 17.57 9.84
CA ASP A 230 -19.41 17.28 10.88
C ASP A 230 -18.81 17.04 12.27
N LEU A 231 -17.58 16.49 12.37
CA LEU A 231 -16.87 16.34 13.65
C LEU A 231 -16.49 17.69 14.26
N TRP A 232 -16.55 18.78 13.50
CA TRP A 232 -16.16 20.14 13.93
C TRP A 232 -17.32 21.15 13.92
N GLY A 233 -18.49 20.80 13.36
CA GLY A 233 -19.69 21.66 13.27
C GLY A 233 -20.42 21.99 14.58
N GLY A 234 -19.91 21.55 15.74
CA GLY A 234 -20.43 21.95 17.06
C GLY A 234 -21.63 21.16 17.60
N GLY A 235 -22.07 20.11 16.90
CA GLY A 235 -22.98 19.08 17.44
C GLY A 235 -22.24 17.79 17.77
N GLU A 236 -22.84 16.91 18.58
CA GLU A 236 -22.37 15.52 18.67
C GLU A 236 -22.82 14.75 17.42
N ALA A 237 -22.01 14.80 16.36
CA ALA A 237 -22.26 14.04 15.14
C ALA A 237 -21.91 12.56 15.35
N GLU A 238 -22.87 11.67 15.11
CA GLU A 238 -22.55 10.31 14.67
C GLU A 238 -22.05 10.40 13.22
N VAL A 239 -20.92 9.74 12.91
CA VAL A 239 -20.37 9.74 11.56
C VAL A 239 -21.29 8.92 10.66
N ALA A 240 -21.92 9.58 9.68
CA ALA A 240 -22.73 8.89 8.67
C ALA A 240 -21.85 7.99 7.77
N PRO A 241 -22.34 6.82 7.33
CA PRO A 241 -21.60 5.98 6.40
C PRO A 241 -21.45 6.69 5.05
N VAL A 242 -20.20 6.82 4.59
CA VAL A 242 -19.82 7.51 3.34
C VAL A 242 -20.11 6.60 2.13
N GLU A 243 -20.83 7.12 1.13
CA GLU A 243 -21.07 6.45 -0.16
C GLU A 243 -19.89 6.59 -1.14
N MET A 244 -19.81 5.70 -2.13
CA MET A 244 -18.57 5.40 -2.86
C MET A 244 -18.30 6.33 -4.06
N GLY A 245 -17.04 6.76 -4.20
CA GLY A 245 -16.45 7.33 -5.43
C GLY A 245 -15.43 6.39 -6.08
N GLU A 246 -15.01 6.71 -7.32
CA GLU A 246 -14.12 5.89 -8.16
C GLU A 246 -12.64 6.38 -8.16
N GLU A 247 -11.74 5.51 -8.61
CA GLU A 247 -10.28 5.50 -8.45
C GLU A 247 -9.50 6.12 -9.63
N PRO A 248 -8.21 6.49 -9.46
CA PRO A 248 -7.09 5.75 -10.13
C PRO A 248 -6.05 5.03 -9.22
N THR A 249 -4.81 4.80 -9.69
CA THR A 249 -3.77 3.88 -9.17
C THR A 249 -2.29 4.39 -9.22
N ASP A 250 -1.37 3.84 -8.40
CA ASP A 250 0.03 3.39 -8.71
C ASP A 250 1.01 3.30 -7.49
N ASP A 251 2.22 2.71 -7.66
CA ASP A 251 2.60 1.48 -6.90
C ASP A 251 4.03 1.31 -6.26
N PRO A 252 4.14 0.48 -5.17
CA PRO A 252 5.36 -0.17 -4.63
C PRO A 252 5.64 -1.73 -4.95
N SER A 253 6.90 -2.22 -5.10
CA SER A 253 7.65 -3.48 -4.72
C SER A 253 9.17 -3.33 -4.33
N THR A 254 9.72 -4.10 -3.37
CA THR A 254 11.07 -4.80 -3.41
C THR A 254 11.34 -5.54 -2.08
N ASP A 255 12.07 -6.67 -2.01
CA ASP A 255 12.63 -7.61 -3.02
C ASP A 255 12.18 -9.03 -2.54
N GLU A 256 11.58 -9.96 -3.29
CA GLU A 256 11.73 -10.40 -4.70
C GLU A 256 13.07 -11.10 -5.04
N PRO A 257 13.12 -11.84 -6.17
CA PRO A 257 14.37 -12.13 -6.87
C PRO A 257 14.89 -10.86 -7.57
N ARG A 258 16.22 -10.67 -7.52
CA ARG A 258 16.89 -9.48 -8.06
C ARG A 258 16.61 -9.26 -9.55
N THR A 259 16.59 -7.98 -9.92
CA THR A 259 16.31 -7.50 -11.28
C THR A 259 17.21 -8.14 -12.36
N GLY A 260 16.61 -8.47 -13.50
CA GLY A 260 17.34 -8.81 -14.73
C GLY A 260 17.55 -10.29 -15.06
N GLU A 261 17.18 -11.24 -14.20
CA GLU A 261 17.25 -12.67 -14.59
C GLU A 261 16.17 -13.02 -15.64
N PRO A 262 16.53 -13.62 -16.80
CA PRO A 262 15.58 -13.97 -17.83
C PRO A 262 14.69 -15.15 -17.41
N THR A 263 13.42 -15.12 -17.80
CA THR A 263 12.45 -16.20 -17.57
C THR A 263 13.04 -17.56 -17.98
N PRO A 264 13.05 -18.59 -17.09
CA PRO A 264 13.67 -19.87 -17.37
C PRO A 264 13.17 -20.48 -18.69
N GLN A 265 14.09 -20.98 -19.50
CA GLN A 265 13.79 -21.64 -20.77
C GLN A 265 14.12 -23.14 -20.68
N PRO A 266 13.15 -24.05 -20.91
CA PRO A 266 11.75 -23.78 -21.28
C PRO A 266 10.91 -23.22 -20.12
N TYR A 267 9.88 -22.44 -20.46
CA TYR A 267 8.91 -21.89 -19.51
C TYR A 267 8.28 -23.00 -18.65
N PRO A 268 8.43 -22.97 -17.30
CA PRO A 268 8.08 -24.11 -16.45
C PRO A 268 6.58 -24.40 -16.36
N TYR A 269 5.72 -23.44 -16.72
CA TYR A 269 4.26 -23.54 -16.60
C TYR A 269 3.55 -23.74 -17.95
N GLY A 270 4.24 -24.17 -19.00
CA GLY A 270 3.65 -24.40 -20.34
C GLY A 270 2.54 -25.47 -20.44
N ASN A 271 2.22 -26.15 -19.33
CA ASN A 271 1.15 -27.16 -19.23
C ASN A 271 -0.07 -26.69 -18.42
N VAL A 272 -0.10 -25.43 -17.95
CA VAL A 272 -1.24 -24.81 -17.27
C VAL A 272 -1.74 -23.60 -18.05
N PRO A 273 -3.00 -23.17 -17.85
CA PRO A 273 -3.56 -21.99 -18.51
C PRO A 273 -2.73 -20.72 -18.23
N ARG A 274 -2.70 -19.78 -19.18
CA ARG A 274 -2.01 -18.48 -19.01
C ARG A 274 -2.89 -17.49 -18.26
N TRP A 275 -2.30 -16.73 -17.34
CA TRP A 275 -2.99 -15.68 -16.60
C TRP A 275 -3.79 -14.74 -17.53
N PRO A 276 -5.11 -14.57 -17.30
CA PRO A 276 -5.94 -13.69 -18.13
C PRO A 276 -5.89 -12.27 -17.57
N ALA A 277 -5.54 -11.30 -18.42
CA ALA A 277 -5.51 -9.88 -18.02
C ALA A 277 -6.90 -9.40 -17.58
N GLU A 278 -7.95 -9.74 -18.35
CA GLU A 278 -9.34 -9.36 -18.06
C GLU A 278 -10.04 -10.40 -17.17
N ILE A 279 -11.00 -9.95 -16.35
CA ILE A 279 -11.87 -10.82 -15.54
C ILE A 279 -13.09 -11.21 -16.38
N GLY A 280 -13.21 -12.50 -16.70
CA GLY A 280 -14.34 -13.06 -17.44
C GLY A 280 -15.66 -13.00 -16.68
N THR A 281 -16.78 -13.17 -17.40
CA THR A 281 -18.14 -13.06 -16.84
C THR A 281 -18.35 -14.03 -15.67
N GLN A 282 -18.61 -13.49 -14.48
CA GLN A 282 -18.83 -14.27 -13.26
C GLN A 282 -20.29 -14.76 -13.13
N PRO A 283 -20.53 -15.95 -12.54
CA PRO A 283 -21.88 -16.40 -12.23
C PRO A 283 -22.54 -15.46 -11.19
N PRO A 284 -23.82 -15.05 -11.38
CA PRO A 284 -24.47 -14.08 -10.51
C PRO A 284 -24.57 -14.52 -9.04
N GLY A 285 -24.32 -13.61 -8.10
CA GLY A 285 -24.52 -13.83 -6.66
C GLY A 285 -23.41 -14.61 -5.95
N HIS A 286 -22.38 -15.06 -6.66
CA HIS A 286 -21.22 -15.72 -6.03
C HIS A 286 -20.24 -14.69 -5.42
N PRO A 287 -19.58 -15.02 -4.30
CA PRO A 287 -18.59 -14.13 -3.71
C PRO A 287 -17.31 -14.09 -4.56
N LEU A 288 -16.77 -12.88 -4.73
CA LEU A 288 -15.43 -12.68 -5.28
C LEU A 288 -14.37 -13.22 -4.29
N HIS A 289 -13.22 -13.65 -4.79
CA HIS A 289 -12.14 -14.23 -3.98
C HIS A 289 -10.74 -13.81 -4.44
N SER A 290 -9.83 -13.70 -3.47
CA SER A 290 -8.47 -13.17 -3.63
C SER A 290 -7.43 -14.12 -4.22
N CYS A 291 -7.75 -15.40 -4.49
CA CYS A 291 -6.75 -16.29 -5.10
C CYS A 291 -7.30 -17.55 -5.79
N LEU A 292 -6.45 -18.13 -6.65
CA LEU A 292 -6.43 -19.53 -7.06
C LEU A 292 -6.87 -20.46 -5.93
N GLY A 293 -7.84 -21.33 -6.24
CA GLY A 293 -8.35 -22.33 -5.32
C GLY A 293 -9.21 -21.80 -4.16
N LEU A 294 -9.64 -20.54 -4.19
CA LEU A 294 -10.59 -19.95 -3.21
C LEU A 294 -11.98 -19.66 -3.80
N ASN A 295 -12.24 -20.16 -5.02
CA ASN A 295 -13.52 -19.99 -5.71
C ASN A 295 -14.66 -20.77 -5.05
N SER A 296 -15.86 -20.19 -5.01
CA SER A 296 -17.02 -20.79 -4.33
C SER A 296 -17.93 -21.64 -5.22
N CYS A 297 -17.72 -21.72 -6.53
CA CYS A 297 -18.49 -22.61 -7.42
C CYS A 297 -17.78 -22.86 -8.77
N LYS A 298 -18.46 -23.62 -9.65
CA LYS A 298 -18.13 -23.79 -11.06
C LYS A 298 -18.26 -22.47 -11.84
N GLY A 299 -17.21 -22.07 -12.56
CA GLY A 299 -17.17 -20.85 -13.36
C GLY A 299 -16.95 -19.56 -12.56
N ALA A 300 -16.74 -19.63 -11.25
CA ALA A 300 -16.39 -18.49 -10.41
C ALA A 300 -14.87 -18.36 -10.23
N ASP A 301 -14.09 -18.41 -11.31
CA ASP A 301 -12.68 -18.02 -11.34
C ASP A 301 -12.46 -16.92 -12.39
N ARG A 302 -11.24 -16.38 -12.53
CA ARG A 302 -11.00 -15.24 -13.43
C ARG A 302 -11.37 -15.49 -14.91
N TYR A 303 -11.40 -16.74 -15.38
CA TYR A 303 -11.86 -17.05 -16.74
C TYR A 303 -13.39 -17.08 -16.86
N GLY A 304 -14.09 -17.13 -15.73
CA GLY A 304 -15.54 -16.99 -15.64
C GLY A 304 -16.31 -18.15 -16.30
N LEU A 305 -17.50 -17.83 -16.78
CA LEU A 305 -18.41 -18.76 -17.45
C LEU A 305 -17.94 -19.23 -18.85
N GLU A 306 -16.90 -18.61 -19.41
CA GLU A 306 -16.33 -18.98 -20.70
C GLU A 306 -15.18 -20.00 -20.55
N GLY A 307 -14.50 -19.97 -19.40
CA GLY A 307 -13.40 -20.89 -19.09
C GLY A 307 -12.10 -20.56 -19.84
N HIS A 308 -11.08 -21.39 -19.63
CA HIS A 308 -9.79 -21.24 -20.28
C HIS A 308 -9.62 -22.27 -21.41
N GLU A 309 -8.80 -21.97 -22.41
CA GLU A 309 -8.38 -22.97 -23.39
C GLU A 309 -7.55 -24.08 -22.71
N ASP A 310 -7.74 -25.33 -23.10
CA ASP A 310 -6.95 -26.47 -22.60
C ASP A 310 -5.54 -26.44 -23.22
N PRO A 311 -4.45 -26.32 -22.41
CA PRO A 311 -3.07 -26.27 -22.91
C PRO A 311 -2.65 -27.51 -23.73
N HIS A 312 -3.36 -28.62 -23.60
CA HIS A 312 -3.13 -29.87 -24.33
C HIS A 312 -4.12 -30.09 -25.48
N ARG A 313 -5.21 -29.29 -25.57
CA ARG A 313 -6.27 -29.42 -26.59
C ARG A 313 -6.73 -28.05 -27.09
N PRO A 314 -5.94 -27.37 -27.95
CA PRO A 314 -6.33 -26.08 -28.52
C PRO A 314 -7.69 -26.12 -29.21
N GLY A 315 -8.51 -25.10 -28.97
CA GLY A 315 -9.90 -24.99 -29.38
C GLY A 315 -10.92 -25.63 -28.41
N GLU A 316 -10.50 -26.32 -27.36
CA GLU A 316 -11.38 -26.84 -26.30
C GLU A 316 -11.26 -25.98 -25.04
N PHE A 317 -12.40 -25.46 -24.56
CA PHE A 317 -12.46 -24.60 -23.38
C PHE A 317 -12.92 -25.40 -22.15
N THR A 318 -12.21 -25.23 -21.04
CA THR A 318 -12.45 -25.89 -19.76
C THR A 318 -12.88 -24.84 -18.72
N ILE A 319 -14.02 -25.07 -18.09
CA ILE A 319 -14.51 -24.31 -16.95
C ILE A 319 -14.25 -25.15 -15.71
N ASN A 320 -13.72 -24.56 -14.63
CA ASN A 320 -13.45 -25.28 -13.37
C ASN A 320 -14.71 -26.03 -12.89
N ASP A 321 -14.57 -27.30 -12.48
CA ASP A 321 -15.73 -28.15 -12.22
C ASP A 321 -16.36 -27.95 -10.84
N CYS A 322 -15.60 -27.41 -9.88
CA CYS A 322 -16.05 -27.24 -8.50
C CYS A 322 -15.43 -26.05 -7.78
N ALA A 323 -15.99 -25.76 -6.60
CA ALA A 323 -15.39 -24.88 -5.61
C ALA A 323 -14.00 -25.39 -5.19
N GLY A 324 -13.07 -24.47 -4.95
CA GLY A 324 -11.68 -24.75 -4.61
C GLY A 324 -10.77 -25.20 -5.77
N GLN A 325 -11.26 -25.21 -7.03
CA GLN A 325 -10.53 -25.67 -8.23
C GLN A 325 -10.26 -24.57 -9.28
N GLY A 326 -10.66 -23.33 -9.01
CA GLY A 326 -10.46 -22.21 -9.93
C GLY A 326 -9.00 -21.79 -10.01
N TYR A 327 -8.52 -21.43 -11.19
CA TYR A 327 -7.11 -21.09 -11.40
C TYR A 327 -6.74 -19.69 -10.94
N CYS A 328 -7.67 -18.73 -10.91
CA CYS A 328 -7.33 -17.31 -10.74
C CYS A 328 -8.34 -16.56 -9.86
N SER A 329 -7.91 -15.48 -9.19
CA SER A 329 -8.76 -14.56 -8.40
C SER A 329 -9.83 -13.87 -9.24
N THR A 330 -10.98 -13.59 -8.62
CA THR A 330 -12.10 -12.84 -9.23
C THR A 330 -12.30 -11.46 -8.62
N THR A 331 -11.62 -11.18 -7.51
CA THR A 331 -11.40 -9.85 -6.96
C THR A 331 -10.44 -9.06 -7.86
N SER A 332 -10.67 -7.76 -8.01
CA SER A 332 -9.79 -6.79 -8.65
C SER A 332 -8.35 -6.93 -8.15
N ASP A 333 -7.36 -6.79 -9.02
CA ASP A 333 -5.97 -6.83 -8.58
C ASP A 333 -5.67 -5.54 -7.82
N HIS A 334 -5.35 -5.66 -6.53
CA HIS A 334 -4.99 -4.53 -5.67
C HIS A 334 -3.72 -4.84 -4.91
N ASN A 335 -2.92 -3.80 -4.70
CA ASN A 335 -1.59 -3.91 -4.14
C ASN A 335 -1.63 -3.91 -2.61
N CYS A 336 -2.15 -2.84 -1.99
CA CYS A 336 -1.79 -2.43 -0.62
C CYS A 336 -2.93 -2.45 0.42
N HIS A 337 -2.54 -2.22 1.69
CA HIS A 337 -3.42 -2.37 2.85
C HIS A 337 -4.55 -1.35 2.76
N VAL A 338 -5.77 -1.78 3.10
CA VAL A 338 -7.01 -1.01 2.91
C VAL A 338 -7.38 -0.60 1.48
N LEU A 339 -6.81 -1.25 0.45
CA LEU A 339 -7.20 -1.08 -0.96
C LEU A 339 -8.06 -2.24 -1.51
N ASN A 340 -8.59 -3.09 -0.62
CA ASN A 340 -9.57 -4.11 -1.01
C ASN A 340 -10.96 -3.48 -1.24
N ASP A 341 -11.64 -3.82 -2.34
CA ASP A 341 -12.94 -3.23 -2.72
C ASP A 341 -14.12 -3.67 -1.86
N CYS A 342 -14.07 -4.88 -1.32
CA CYS A 342 -15.17 -5.53 -0.63
C CYS A 342 -14.72 -6.47 0.49
N ARG A 343 -15.68 -7.04 1.21
CA ARG A 343 -15.46 -8.13 2.17
C ARG A 343 -14.81 -9.35 1.52
N ASN A 344 -14.01 -10.10 2.27
CA ASN A 344 -13.29 -11.33 1.82
C ASN A 344 -12.29 -11.13 0.66
N GLN A 345 -11.72 -9.93 0.51
CA GLN A 345 -10.86 -9.54 -0.60
C GLN A 345 -9.40 -9.20 -0.26
N GLY A 346 -9.02 -9.21 1.02
CA GLY A 346 -7.64 -8.95 1.44
C GLY A 346 -6.81 -10.21 1.75
N GLY A 347 -5.48 -10.12 1.84
CA GLY A 347 -4.64 -11.22 2.35
C GLY A 347 -3.15 -11.15 2.00
N CYS A 348 -2.43 -10.09 2.37
CA CYS A 348 -1.02 -9.93 1.95
C CYS A 348 0.00 -10.63 2.84
N GLY A 349 -0.33 -10.83 4.12
CA GLY A 349 0.65 -11.12 5.17
C GLY A 349 1.64 -10.00 5.47
N LEU A 350 1.85 -9.03 4.57
CA LEU A 350 2.87 -8.00 4.72
C LEU A 350 2.46 -6.88 5.70
N TYR A 351 1.19 -6.47 5.70
CA TYR A 351 0.64 -5.40 6.56
C TYR A 351 -0.72 -5.76 7.20
N GLY A 352 -0.98 -5.18 8.38
CA GLY A 352 -2.13 -5.44 9.24
C GLY A 352 -1.70 -5.85 10.66
N THR A 353 -2.66 -6.20 11.52
CA THR A 353 -2.37 -6.88 12.79
C THR A 353 -2.10 -8.38 12.55
N GLY A 354 -1.50 -9.04 13.55
CA GLY A 354 -1.32 -10.49 13.52
C GLY A 354 -2.64 -11.27 13.38
N ASP A 355 -3.76 -10.70 13.83
CA ASP A 355 -5.10 -11.28 13.67
C ASP A 355 -5.61 -11.15 12.23
N GLU A 356 -5.44 -9.99 11.60
CA GLU A 356 -5.78 -9.76 10.18
C GLU A 356 -4.95 -10.68 9.27
N MET A 357 -3.67 -10.86 9.57
CA MET A 357 -2.78 -11.82 8.88
C MET A 357 -3.09 -13.30 9.19
N ASN A 358 -3.84 -13.59 10.26
CA ASN A 358 -4.26 -14.96 10.60
C ASN A 358 -5.57 -15.36 9.89
N ALA A 359 -6.30 -14.38 9.33
CA ALA A 359 -7.54 -14.57 8.58
C ALA A 359 -7.51 -13.93 7.17
N PRO A 360 -6.51 -14.24 6.31
CA PRO A 360 -6.51 -13.79 4.92
C PRO A 360 -7.76 -14.29 4.18
N ALA A 361 -8.22 -13.48 3.23
CA ALA A 361 -9.48 -13.57 2.48
C ALA A 361 -10.76 -13.54 3.36
N ARG A 362 -10.71 -12.96 4.58
CA ARG A 362 -11.86 -12.88 5.51
C ARG A 362 -12.08 -11.52 6.17
N ASN A 363 -11.61 -10.44 5.56
CA ASN A 363 -11.90 -9.09 6.04
C ASN A 363 -13.40 -8.75 5.95
N GLU A 364 -13.91 -7.98 6.90
CA GLU A 364 -15.34 -7.72 7.05
C GLU A 364 -15.89 -6.73 6.02
N CYS A 365 -15.09 -5.74 5.59
CA CYS A 365 -15.51 -4.59 4.77
C CYS A 365 -14.45 -4.13 3.75
N ARG A 366 -14.85 -3.24 2.80
CA ARG A 366 -13.92 -2.41 1.97
C ARG A 366 -12.91 -1.72 2.88
N GLY A 367 -11.64 -1.68 2.50
CA GLY A 367 -10.61 -1.00 3.29
C GLY A 367 -10.36 -1.57 4.69
N MET A 368 -10.59 -2.88 4.89
CA MET A 368 -10.28 -3.63 6.13
C MET A 368 -9.49 -4.91 5.86
N GLY A 369 -9.08 -5.13 4.61
CA GLY A 369 -8.20 -6.21 4.21
C GLY A 369 -6.74 -5.81 4.34
N SER A 370 -5.94 -6.76 4.83
CA SER A 370 -4.55 -6.89 4.38
C SER A 370 -4.52 -6.94 2.85
N CYS A 371 -3.41 -6.57 2.25
CA CYS A 371 -3.27 -6.27 0.82
C CYS A 371 -3.33 -7.46 -0.16
N ALA A 372 -2.92 -7.23 -1.41
CA ALA A 372 -2.47 -8.20 -2.42
C ALA A 372 -3.52 -9.23 -2.89
N THR A 373 -4.13 -8.95 -4.04
CA THR A 373 -4.80 -9.93 -4.90
C THR A 373 -4.12 -9.94 -6.28
N PRO A 374 -3.81 -11.11 -6.88
CA PRO A 374 -3.88 -12.45 -6.30
C PRO A 374 -2.85 -12.68 -5.16
N ILE A 375 -3.20 -13.55 -4.20
CA ILE A 375 -2.26 -13.99 -3.17
C ILE A 375 -1.25 -14.98 -3.78
N ASN A 376 -0.08 -14.52 -4.20
CA ASN A 376 0.95 -15.38 -4.80
C ASN A 376 1.70 -16.25 -3.76
N ALA A 377 2.46 -17.22 -4.25
CA ALA A 377 3.24 -18.16 -3.44
C ALA A 377 4.35 -17.48 -2.62
N GLU A 378 4.84 -16.36 -3.12
CA GLU A 378 5.93 -15.57 -2.54
C GLU A 378 5.49 -14.71 -1.34
N ARG A 379 4.18 -14.53 -1.09
CA ARG A 379 3.69 -13.81 0.11
C ARG A 379 3.85 -14.63 1.39
N PHE A 380 4.44 -14.03 2.42
CA PHE A 380 4.53 -14.55 3.77
C PHE A 380 3.94 -13.56 4.80
N SER A 381 3.46 -14.05 5.96
CA SER A 381 3.04 -13.16 7.05
C SER A 381 4.25 -12.54 7.75
N THR A 382 4.21 -11.24 8.04
CA THR A 382 5.25 -10.51 8.79
C THR A 382 4.97 -10.44 10.29
N ASN A 383 3.77 -10.79 10.74
CA ASN A 383 3.35 -10.65 12.13
C ASN A 383 2.33 -11.75 12.51
N GLY A 384 2.10 -11.95 13.81
CA GLY A 384 1.13 -12.88 14.36
C GLY A 384 1.54 -14.36 14.30
N PRO A 385 0.61 -15.29 14.62
CA PRO A 385 0.90 -16.73 14.73
C PRO A 385 1.43 -17.40 13.45
N ASN A 386 1.33 -16.73 12.30
CA ASN A 386 1.78 -17.22 11.00
C ASN A 386 3.04 -16.51 10.48
N GLN A 387 3.68 -15.65 11.28
CA GLN A 387 4.92 -14.96 10.88
C GLN A 387 5.94 -15.92 10.24
N GLY A 388 6.49 -15.52 9.09
CA GLY A 388 7.41 -16.32 8.27
C GLY A 388 6.77 -17.46 7.46
N LYS A 389 5.44 -17.63 7.47
CA LYS A 389 4.72 -18.70 6.73
C LYS A 389 3.93 -18.14 5.55
N SER A 390 3.72 -18.98 4.53
CA SER A 390 2.98 -18.63 3.31
C SER A 390 1.55 -18.18 3.60
N VAL A 391 1.16 -17.05 3.01
CA VAL A 391 -0.17 -16.46 3.16
C VAL A 391 -1.18 -17.21 2.31
N TRP A 392 -0.78 -17.71 1.13
CA TRP A 392 -1.64 -18.56 0.30
C TRP A 392 -2.07 -19.82 1.06
N VAL A 393 -1.11 -20.51 1.69
CA VAL A 393 -1.38 -21.72 2.49
C VAL A 393 -2.34 -21.41 3.63
N ARG A 394 -2.18 -20.26 4.32
CA ARG A 394 -3.13 -19.85 5.37
C ARG A 394 -4.50 -19.48 4.80
N ALA A 395 -4.58 -18.77 3.68
CA ALA A 395 -5.84 -18.42 3.02
C ALA A 395 -6.62 -19.67 2.58
N ARG A 396 -5.91 -20.68 2.07
CA ARG A 396 -6.51 -21.97 1.72
C ARG A 396 -7.04 -22.72 2.94
N GLN A 397 -6.29 -22.77 4.04
CA GLN A 397 -6.76 -23.35 5.31
C GLN A 397 -8.00 -22.63 5.84
N VAL A 398 -7.99 -21.30 5.88
CA VAL A 398 -9.10 -20.48 6.36
C VAL A 398 -10.36 -20.67 5.48
N PHE A 399 -10.19 -20.80 4.17
CA PHE A 399 -11.27 -21.12 3.24
C PHE A 399 -11.84 -22.54 3.46
N GLU A 400 -10.98 -23.53 3.70
CA GLU A 400 -11.40 -24.91 4.02
C GLU A 400 -12.11 -25.01 5.38
N GLU A 401 -11.59 -24.33 6.42
CA GLU A 401 -12.21 -24.17 7.74
C GLU A 401 -13.60 -23.52 7.62
N ALA A 402 -13.75 -22.52 6.74
CA ALA A 402 -14.98 -21.78 6.50
C ALA A 402 -15.99 -22.45 5.55
N TRP A 403 -15.58 -23.49 4.83
CA TRP A 403 -16.41 -24.08 3.78
C TRP A 403 -17.77 -24.60 4.28
N PRO A 404 -17.88 -25.30 5.43
CA PRO A 404 -19.15 -25.88 5.91
C PRO A 404 -20.29 -24.88 6.09
N GLU A 405 -19.98 -23.62 6.38
CA GLU A 405 -20.94 -22.52 6.47
C GLU A 405 -21.18 -21.88 5.09
N THR A 406 -20.11 -21.74 4.31
CA THR A 406 -20.12 -21.06 3.01
C THR A 406 -20.98 -21.81 1.98
N TRP A 407 -20.84 -23.13 1.83
CA TRP A 407 -21.58 -23.88 0.80
C TRP A 407 -23.10 -23.87 0.99
N GLN A 408 -23.57 -23.73 2.23
CA GLN A 408 -25.02 -23.62 2.53
C GLN A 408 -25.59 -22.26 2.11
N SER A 409 -24.74 -21.24 2.01
CA SER A 409 -25.11 -19.86 1.66
C SER A 409 -24.99 -19.54 0.17
N VAL A 410 -24.36 -20.41 -0.62
CA VAL A 410 -24.06 -20.21 -2.05
C VAL A 410 -24.85 -21.21 -2.88
N GLU A 411 -25.78 -20.74 -3.69
CA GLU A 411 -26.58 -21.59 -4.56
C GLU A 411 -25.69 -22.38 -5.55
N GLY A 412 -25.88 -23.69 -5.62
CA GLY A 412 -25.09 -24.57 -6.50
C GLY A 412 -23.66 -24.89 -6.02
N ALA A 413 -23.26 -24.47 -4.82
CA ALA A 413 -21.98 -24.87 -4.24
C ALA A 413 -21.96 -26.37 -3.81
N PRO A 414 -20.82 -27.07 -3.96
CA PRO A 414 -20.68 -28.46 -3.53
C PRO A 414 -20.50 -28.60 -2.01
N GLU A 415 -21.01 -29.69 -1.42
CA GLU A 415 -20.79 -30.00 0.01
C GLU A 415 -19.30 -30.24 0.36
N HIS A 416 -18.47 -30.57 -0.63
CA HIS A 416 -17.04 -30.84 -0.48
C HIS A 416 -16.22 -30.02 -1.46
N LEU A 417 -15.09 -29.45 -0.99
CA LEU A 417 -14.14 -28.74 -1.83
C LEU A 417 -13.33 -29.68 -2.73
N GLY A 418 -13.00 -29.20 -3.93
CA GLY A 418 -11.96 -29.80 -4.74
C GLY A 418 -10.56 -29.37 -4.30
N PRO A 419 -9.50 -30.11 -4.69
CA PRO A 419 -8.13 -29.68 -4.48
C PRO A 419 -7.81 -28.44 -5.31
N ALA A 420 -6.91 -27.58 -4.80
CA ALA A 420 -6.36 -26.48 -5.58
C ALA A 420 -5.60 -27.01 -6.81
N PRO A 421 -5.69 -26.36 -7.99
CA PRO A 421 -5.05 -26.81 -9.22
C PRO A 421 -3.56 -27.13 -9.09
N ALA A 422 -3.15 -28.27 -9.66
CA ALA A 422 -1.73 -28.59 -9.81
C ALA A 422 -1.09 -27.67 -10.88
N PRO A 423 0.18 -27.26 -10.73
CA PRO A 423 1.15 -27.67 -9.70
C PRO A 423 1.08 -26.85 -8.39
N PHE A 424 0.09 -25.97 -8.24
CA PHE A 424 0.05 -24.94 -7.21
C PHE A 424 -0.50 -25.40 -5.85
N THR A 425 -0.86 -26.68 -5.72
CA THR A 425 -1.61 -27.23 -4.58
C THR A 425 -0.93 -27.03 -3.21
N ASP A 426 0.41 -27.04 -3.15
CA ASP A 426 1.17 -26.96 -1.90
C ASP A 426 1.70 -25.55 -1.58
N THR A 427 1.82 -24.68 -2.59
CA THR A 427 2.53 -23.38 -2.48
C THR A 427 1.71 -22.17 -2.90
N GLY A 428 0.65 -22.36 -3.68
CA GLY A 428 -0.02 -21.29 -4.41
C GLY A 428 0.63 -20.97 -5.76
N PRO A 429 0.01 -20.04 -6.54
CA PRO A 429 0.52 -19.60 -7.83
C PRO A 429 1.79 -18.73 -7.64
N PRO A 430 2.93 -19.09 -8.26
CA PRO A 430 4.15 -18.30 -8.20
C PRO A 430 4.08 -17.12 -9.17
N TYR A 431 4.88 -16.09 -8.90
CA TYR A 431 5.02 -14.88 -9.71
C TYR A 431 5.21 -15.20 -11.21
N LEU A 432 6.13 -16.12 -11.53
CA LEU A 432 6.45 -16.49 -12.91
C LEU A 432 5.29 -17.11 -13.70
N TRP A 433 4.16 -17.43 -13.07
CA TRP A 433 2.94 -17.86 -13.75
C TRP A 433 1.91 -16.73 -13.93
N ILE A 434 1.96 -15.71 -13.07
CA ILE A 434 1.04 -14.56 -13.07
C ILE A 434 1.45 -13.52 -14.11
N SER A 435 2.75 -13.22 -14.24
CA SER A 435 3.25 -12.42 -15.37
C SER A 435 3.94 -13.33 -16.39
N ASP A 436 3.48 -13.29 -17.63
CA ASP A 436 4.02 -14.06 -18.78
C ASP A 436 5.45 -13.62 -19.19
N GLY A 437 6.07 -12.66 -18.49
CA GLY A 437 7.48 -12.30 -18.64
C GLY A 437 8.05 -11.39 -17.53
N ASN A 438 9.32 -11.60 -17.18
CA ASN A 438 10.05 -10.82 -16.17
C ASN A 438 10.35 -9.35 -16.60
N GLN A 439 10.03 -8.96 -17.83
CA GLN A 439 10.38 -7.64 -18.40
C GLN A 439 9.32 -6.55 -18.17
N ALA A 440 8.04 -6.93 -18.05
CA ALA A 440 6.95 -5.96 -17.93
C ALA A 440 6.44 -5.81 -16.49
N ARG A 441 6.48 -6.88 -15.68
CA ARG A 441 5.96 -6.95 -14.29
C ARG A 441 4.50 -6.47 -14.13
N ASP A 442 3.79 -6.36 -15.25
CA ASP A 442 2.47 -5.78 -15.48
C ASP A 442 1.31 -6.40 -14.69
N ASN A 443 1.48 -7.64 -14.23
CA ASN A 443 0.49 -8.37 -13.46
C ASN A 443 0.88 -8.55 -11.97
N MET A 444 1.89 -7.81 -11.47
CA MET A 444 2.29 -7.82 -10.07
C MET A 444 2.49 -6.42 -9.50
N VAL A 445 2.20 -6.31 -8.21
CA VAL A 445 2.01 -5.07 -7.46
C VAL A 445 2.33 -5.43 -6.00
N ALA A 446 3.27 -4.76 -5.31
CA ALA A 446 4.04 -5.41 -4.23
C ALA A 446 4.57 -4.56 -3.05
N CYS A 447 3.84 -3.55 -2.59
CA CYS A 447 3.93 -2.84 -1.29
C CYS A 447 5.23 -2.97 -0.46
N GLY A 448 6.37 -2.48 -0.94
CA GLY A 448 7.46 -2.11 -0.04
C GLY A 448 7.08 -0.94 0.86
N SER A 449 7.82 -0.71 1.95
CA SER A 449 7.41 0.12 3.08
C SER A 449 7.52 1.65 2.86
N SER A 450 7.58 2.10 1.61
CA SER A 450 7.99 3.48 1.29
C SER A 450 7.27 4.15 0.11
N GLY A 451 6.26 3.52 -0.52
CA GLY A 451 5.65 4.02 -1.77
C GLY A 451 6.56 3.81 -2.99
N LEU A 452 7.82 4.19 -2.84
CA LEU A 452 8.92 4.22 -3.80
C LEU A 452 9.45 2.86 -4.22
N SER A 453 9.50 1.93 -3.27
CA SER A 453 9.95 0.57 -3.51
C SER A 453 8.83 -0.04 -4.35
N GLY A 454 8.86 0.08 -5.71
CA GLY A 454 7.90 -0.09 -6.86
C GLY A 454 7.92 -1.42 -7.69
N ALA A 455 6.77 -1.99 -8.13
CA ALA A 455 6.80 -3.24 -8.91
C ALA A 455 7.41 -3.11 -10.31
N GLY A 456 7.60 -1.88 -10.80
CA GLY A 456 8.73 -1.56 -11.66
C GLY A 456 10.02 -1.47 -10.83
N GLY A 457 10.78 -2.57 -10.74
CA GLY A 457 12.09 -2.55 -10.08
C GLY A 457 13.04 -1.54 -10.74
N CYS A 458 13.98 -1.00 -9.95
CA CYS A 458 14.88 0.09 -10.35
C CYS A 458 15.40 -0.06 -11.80
N SER A 459 15.06 0.92 -12.64
CA SER A 459 15.49 1.05 -14.04
C SER A 459 16.26 2.35 -14.24
#